data_AF-A0A925GS47-F1
#
_entry.id   AF-A0A925GS47-F1
#
_cell.length_a   1.000
_cell.length_b   1.000
_cell.length_c   1.000
_cell.angle_alpha   90.00
_cell.angle_beta   90.00
_cell.angle_gamma   90.00
#
_symmetry.space_group_name_H-M   'P 1'
#
loop_
_entity.id
_entity.type
_entity.pdbx_description
1 polymer ?
#
loop_
_entity_poly.entity_id
_entity_poly.type
_entity_poly.pdbx_seq_one_letter_code
_entity_poly.pdbx_strand_id
1 'polypeptide(L)' 'MNQTALITGATSGIGRATAETLAGLGFRLLVCGRREDRLRELAAQLQSRTDIHVLCFDVRNREAVNQAV' A
#
# COMPACT_ATOMS: atom_id res chain seq x y z
N MET A 1 -12.53 14.17 -4.19
CA MET A 1 -11.12 14.05 -4.59
C MET A 1 -10.88 12.62 -5.03
N ASN A 2 -10.26 12.37 -6.18
CA ASN A 2 -10.01 11.02 -6.70
C ASN A 2 -8.50 10.76 -6.78
N GLN A 3 -7.81 10.95 -5.66
CA GLN A 3 -6.36 10.86 -5.59
C GLN A 3 -5.94 9.47 -5.14
N THR A 4 -4.91 8.96 -5.79
CA THR A 4 -4.34 7.63 -5.52
C THR A 4 -2.92 7.80 -4.98
N ALA A 5 -2.58 7.08 -3.92
CA ALA A 5 -1.26 7.11 -3.30
C ALA A 5 -0.60 5.73 -3.32
N LEU A 6 0.61 5.65 -3.89
CA LEU A 6 1.48 4.48 -3.78
C LEU A 6 2.42 4.65 -2.59
N ILE A 7 2.38 3.69 -1.67
CA ILE A 7 3.22 3.68 -0.47
C ILE A 7 4.15 2.48 -0.53
N THR A 8 5.45 2.72 -0.67
CA THR A 8 6.47 1.68 -0.57
C THR A 8 6.90 1.50 0.89
N GLY A 9 7.17 0.26 1.31
CA GLY A 9 7.45 -0.03 2.71
C GLY A 9 6.23 0.15 3.62
N ALA A 10 5.02 -0.08 3.10
CA ALA A 10 3.76 0.24 3.78
C ALA A 10 3.50 -0.56 5.07
N THR A 11 4.22 -1.66 5.31
CA THR A 11 3.89 -2.63 6.37
C THR A 11 4.40 -2.28 7.77
N SER A 12 5.13 -1.17 7.96
CA SER A 12 5.68 -0.80 9.27
C SER A 12 6.09 0.67 9.37
N GLY A 13 6.19 1.19 10.60
CA GLY A 13 6.73 2.52 10.87
C GLY A 13 6.00 3.62 10.12
N ILE A 14 6.75 4.53 9.51
CA ILE A 14 6.21 5.68 8.77
C ILE A 14 5.26 5.23 7.66
N GLY A 15 5.63 4.22 6.86
CA GLY A 15 4.79 3.76 5.75
C GLY A 15 3.41 3.29 6.20
N ARG A 16 3.33 2.61 7.35
CA ARG A 16 2.05 2.20 7.94
C ARG A 16 1.24 3.39 8.42
N ALA A 17 1.85 4.31 9.18
CA ALA A 17 1.18 5.51 9.66
C ALA A 17 0.68 6.40 8.50
N THR A 18 1.44 6.49 7.42
CA THR A 18 1.04 7.18 6.19
C THR A 18 -0.16 6.50 5.54
N ALA A 19 -0.18 5.17 5.42
CA ALA A 19 -1.32 4.44 4.85
C ALA A 19 -2.60 4.68 5.67
N GLU A 20 -2.51 4.57 6.99
CA GLU A 20 -3.65 4.80 7.90
C GLU A 20 -4.17 6.25 7.82
N THR A 21 -3.27 7.23 7.71
CA THR A 21 -3.62 8.65 7.59
C THR A 21 -4.29 8.94 6.25
N LEU A 22 -3.69 8.51 5.13
CA LEU A 22 -4.22 8.76 3.79
C LEU A 22 -5.54 8.02 3.55
N ALA A 23 -5.72 6.82 4.11
CA ALA A 23 -7.01 6.14 4.12
C ALA A 23 -8.09 6.99 4.82
N GLY A 24 -7.75 7.60 5.95
CA GLY A 24 -8.65 8.50 6.67
C GLY A 24 -9.00 9.79 5.91
N LEU A 25 -8.16 10.20 4.97
CA LEU A 25 -8.38 11.34 4.09
C LEU A 25 -9.09 10.96 2.77
N GLY A 26 -9.46 9.69 2.58
CA GLY A 26 -10.21 9.22 1.41
C GLY A 26 -9.37 8.98 0.15
N PHE A 27 -8.06 8.78 0.29
CA PHE A 27 -7.20 8.40 -0.84
C PHE A 27 -7.36 6.91 -1.16
N ARG A 28 -7.44 6.56 -2.45
CA ARG A 28 -7.22 5.17 -2.88
C ARG A 28 -5.75 4.80 -2.68
N LEU A 29 -5.47 3.63 -2.13
CA LEU A 29 -4.13 3.23 -1.75
C LEU A 29 -3.60 2.09 -2.63
N LEU A 30 -2.35 2.20 -3.05
CA LEU A 30 -1.53 1.05 -3.44
C LEU A 30 -0.46 0.85 -2.37
N VAL A 31 -0.47 -0.30 -1.70
CA VAL A 31 0.49 -0.61 -0.64
C VAL A 31 1.50 -1.61 -1.15
N CYS A 32 2.78 -1.24 -1.11
CA CYS A 32 3.88 -2.04 -1.63
C CYS A 32 4.85 -2.48 -0.53
N GLY A 33 5.29 -3.73 -0.59
CA GLY A 33 6.28 -4.29 0.32
C GLY A 33 6.71 -5.70 -0.06
N ARG A 34 7.62 -6.27 0.75
CA ARG A 34 8.18 -7.62 0.49
C ARG A 34 7.51 -8.75 1.28
N ARG A 35 6.62 -8.41 2.22
CA ARG A 35 6.00 -9.36 3.16
C ARG A 35 4.50 -9.37 2.91
N GLU A 36 4.04 -10.37 2.16
CA GLU A 36 2.64 -10.47 1.72
C GLU A 36 1.66 -10.50 2.89
N ASP A 37 1.92 -11.31 3.92
CA ASP A 37 1.02 -11.44 5.08
C ASP A 37 0.76 -10.10 5.76
N ARG A 38 1.81 -9.29 5.95
CA ARG A 38 1.69 -7.96 6.57
C ARG A 38 0.96 -6.96 5.66
N LEU A 39 1.10 -7.08 4.34
CA LEU A 39 0.36 -6.25 3.40
C LEU A 39 -1.13 -6.61 3.42
N ARG A 40 -1.46 -7.91 3.45
CA ARG A 40 -2.84 -8.39 3.54
C ARG A 40 -3.48 -7.99 4.87
N GLU A 41 -2.75 -8.06 5.97
CA GLU A 41 -3.20 -7.58 7.28
C GLU A 41 -3.55 -6.08 7.24
N LEU A 42 -2.66 -5.25 6.68
CA LEU A 42 -2.90 -3.81 6.52
C LEU A 42 -4.09 -3.53 5.60
N ALA A 43 -4.20 -4.25 4.49
CA ALA A 43 -5.31 -4.11 3.56
C ALA A 43 -6.64 -4.48 4.23
N ALA A 44 -6.71 -5.58 4.96
CA ALA A 44 -7.90 -5.98 5.70
C ALA A 44 -8.32 -4.94 6.75
N GLN A 45 -7.35 -4.26 7.38
CA GLN A 45 -7.61 -3.19 8.36
C GLN A 45 -8.15 -1.90 7.70
N LEU A 46 -7.75 -1.59 6.47
CA LEU A 46 -8.05 -0.32 5.80
C LEU A 46 -9.12 -0.40 4.71
N GLN A 47 -9.45 -1.59 4.21
CA GLN A 47 -10.41 -1.78 3.10
C GLN A 47 -11.83 -1.26 3.39
N SER A 48 -12.20 -1.14 4.67
CA SER A 48 -13.50 -0.55 5.07
C SER A 48 -13.53 0.98 4.96
N ARG A 49 -12.36 1.61 4.88
CA ARG A 49 -12.19 3.08 4.86
C ARG A 49 -11.86 3.60 3.47
N THR A 50 -11.20 2.80 2.64
CA THR A 50 -10.78 3.18 1.29
C THR A 50 -10.56 1.97 0.38
N ASP A 51 -10.55 2.21 -0.93
CA ASP A 51 -10.07 1.25 -1.91
C ASP A 51 -8.56 1.05 -1.75
N ILE A 52 -8.13 -0.20 -1.63
CA ILE A 52 -6.75 -0.57 -1.34
C ILE A 52 -6.30 -1.75 -2.21
N HIS A 53 -5.18 -1.59 -2.89
CA HIS A 53 -4.56 -2.60 -3.73
C HIS A 53 -3.19 -3.00 -3.16
N VAL A 54 -2.93 -4.31 -3.13
CA VAL A 54 -1.70 -4.88 -2.57
C VAL A 54 -0.70 -5.20 -3.67
N LEU A 55 0.51 -4.69 -3.54
CA LEU A 55 1.64 -4.95 -4.43
C LEU A 55 2.77 -5.62 -3.64
N CYS A 56 3.04 -6.90 -3.90
CA CYS A 56 4.07 -7.65 -3.17
C CYS A 56 5.31 -7.90 -4.03
N PHE A 57 6.28 -7.00 -3.96
CA PHE A 57 7.58 -7.15 -4.62
C PHE A 57 8.69 -6.31 -3.94
N ASP A 58 9.95 -6.58 -4.30
CA ASP A 58 11.08 -5.75 -3.90
C ASP A 58 11.26 -4.60 -4.89
N VAL A 59 11.11 -3.35 -4.43
CA VAL A 59 11.26 -2.14 -5.25
C VAL A 59 12.65 -1.98 -5.88
N ARG A 60 13.66 -2.75 -5.41
CA ARG A 60 14.99 -2.81 -6.02
C ARG A 60 15.02 -3.63 -7.30
N ASN A 61 14.02 -4.49 -7.54
CA ASN A 61 13.88 -5.23 -8.80
C ASN A 61 13.15 -4.36 -9.84
N ARG A 62 13.91 -3.86 -10.81
CA ARG A 62 13.39 -2.98 -11.87
C ARG A 62 12.32 -3.64 -12.73
N GLU A 63 12.48 -4.92 -13.07
CA GLU A 63 11.53 -5.65 -13.90
C GLU A 63 10.19 -5.82 -13.17
N ALA A 64 10.25 -6.22 -11.89
CA ALA A 64 9.06 -6.37 -11.06
C ALA A 64 8.30 -5.04 -10.90
N VAL A 65 9.02 -3.91 -10.72
CA VAL A 65 8.42 -2.57 -10.69
C VAL A 65 7.66 -2.26 -11.98
N ASN A 66 8.25 -2.59 -13.13
CA ASN A 66 7.65 -2.29 -14.44
C ASN A 66 6.43 -3.18 -14.76
N GLN A 67 6.31 -4.35 -14.13
CA GLN A 67 5.19 -5.29 -14.32
C GLN A 67 4.09 -5.18 -13.25
N ALA A 68 4.23 -4.26 -12.29
CA ALA A 68 3.40 -4.22 -11.09
C ALA A 68 1.96 -3.76 -11.30
N VAL A 69 1.63 -3.15 -12.44
CA VAL A 69 0.32 -2.54 -12.76
C VAL A 69 0.01 -2.65 -14.24
#